data_AF-A0A396NPX4-F1
#
_entry.id   AF-A0A396NPX4-F1
#
_cell.length_a   1.000
_cell.length_b   1.000
_cell.length_c   1.000
_cell.angle_alpha   90.00
_cell.angle_beta   90.00
_cell.angle_gamma   90.00
#
_symmetry.space_group_name_H-M   'P 1'
#
loop_
_entity.id
_entity.type
_entity.pdbx_description
1 polymer ?
#
loop_
_entity_poly.entity_id
_entity_poly.type
_entity_poly.pdbx_seq_one_letter_code
_entity_poly.pdbx_strand_id
1 'polypeptide(L)'
;MITPNDIATKDFKKVAVGYSPEEVDTFLDDIYEDYEKLYKESQKEKSKTEAVAEDTDRLKHLEKSIERTLSLAEAAAEETKAAAKADGDAIINSAKQQAEDILASARTKAYELEQKISGLESRYELMKTRIKLLLYAEIELLDKGEVLAEKEAKAQETK
;
A
#
# COMPACT_ATOMS: atom_id res chain seq x y z
N MET A 1 36.64 24.35 -50.12
CA MET A 1 35.56 24.62 -51.08
C MET A 1 35.67 26.09 -51.45
N ILE A 2 35.51 26.43 -52.72
CA ILE A 2 35.59 27.81 -53.22
C ILE A 2 34.40 28.58 -52.66
N THR A 3 34.64 29.79 -52.15
CA THR A 3 33.61 30.71 -51.65
C THR A 3 33.26 31.75 -52.72
N PRO A 4 32.11 32.42 -52.63
CA PRO A 4 31.83 33.55 -53.51
C PRO A 4 32.98 34.58 -53.54
N ASN A 5 33.59 34.86 -52.38
CA ASN A 5 34.74 35.75 -52.28
C ASN A 5 35.96 35.25 -53.07
N ASP A 6 36.21 33.93 -53.09
CA ASP A 6 37.31 33.35 -53.87
C ASP A 6 37.10 33.48 -55.39
N ILE A 7 35.84 33.61 -55.85
CA ILE A 7 35.48 33.87 -57.25
C ILE A 7 35.71 35.37 -57.55
N ALA A 8 35.23 36.25 -56.68
CA ALA A 8 35.35 37.70 -56.84
C ALA A 8 36.81 38.21 -56.82
N THR A 9 37.70 37.56 -56.08
CA THR A 9 39.12 37.96 -55.99
C THR A 9 40.03 37.15 -56.90
N LYS A 10 39.49 36.43 -57.90
CA LYS A 10 40.28 35.49 -58.69
C LYS A 10 41.05 36.19 -59.81
N ASP A 11 42.36 36.29 -59.66
CA ASP A 11 43.24 36.74 -60.74
C ASP A 11 43.71 35.59 -61.64
N PHE A 12 43.56 35.77 -62.95
CA PHE A 12 44.06 34.86 -63.98
C PHE A 12 45.35 35.38 -64.62
N LYS A 13 46.27 34.46 -64.95
CA LYS A 13 47.50 34.81 -65.68
C LYS A 13 47.19 35.15 -67.14
N LYS A 14 47.70 36.29 -67.62
CA LYS A 14 47.62 36.67 -69.04
C LYS A 14 48.57 35.83 -69.88
N VAL A 15 48.10 35.33 -71.01
CA VAL A 15 48.85 34.52 -71.99
C VAL A 15 48.63 35.05 -73.40
N ALA A 16 49.58 34.83 -74.30
CA ALA A 16 49.57 35.41 -75.65
C ALA A 16 48.41 34.94 -76.54
N VAL A 17 47.82 33.78 -76.24
CA VAL A 17 46.58 33.25 -76.86
C VAL A 17 45.73 32.69 -75.74
N GLY A 18 44.52 33.19 -75.57
CA GLY A 18 43.61 32.81 -74.49
C GLY A 18 42.23 33.43 -74.66
N TYR A 19 41.33 33.17 -73.71
CA TYR A 19 39.99 33.77 -73.68
C TYR A 19 40.05 35.30 -73.47
N SER A 20 39.03 36.00 -73.95
CA SER A 20 38.89 37.45 -73.74
C SER A 20 38.71 37.73 -72.25
N PRO A 21 39.55 38.59 -71.63
CA PRO A 21 39.37 38.97 -70.23
C PRO A 21 37.99 39.54 -69.92
N GLU A 22 37.42 40.36 -70.81
CA GLU A 22 36.10 40.98 -70.61
C GLU A 22 34.95 39.95 -70.64
N GLU A 23 35.02 38.95 -71.53
CA GLU A 23 34.02 37.87 -71.58
C GLU A 23 34.13 36.96 -70.35
N VAL A 24 35.35 36.70 -69.89
CA VAL A 24 35.61 35.91 -68.67
C VAL A 24 35.10 36.64 -67.44
N ASP A 25 35.37 37.94 -67.31
CA ASP A 25 34.91 38.75 -66.18
C ASP A 25 33.38 38.80 -66.13
N THR A 26 32.72 39.06 -67.28
CA THR A 26 31.24 39.07 -67.35
C THR A 26 30.64 37.71 -66.94
N PHE A 27 31.23 36.61 -67.40
CA PHE A 27 30.78 35.27 -67.02
C PHE A 27 31.05 34.94 -65.55
N LEU A 28 32.15 35.44 -64.98
CA LEU A 28 32.46 35.29 -63.56
C LEU A 28 31.54 36.12 -62.67
N ASP A 29 31.08 37.29 -63.12
CA ASP A 29 30.06 38.09 -62.43
C ASP A 29 28.72 37.33 -62.35
N ASP A 30 28.26 36.76 -63.47
CA ASP A 30 27.05 35.92 -63.51
C ASP A 30 27.18 34.69 -62.58
N ILE A 31 28.35 34.01 -62.63
CA ILE A 31 28.64 32.88 -61.73
C ILE A 31 28.66 33.34 -60.28
N TYR A 32 29.24 34.51 -60.00
CA TYR A 32 29.35 35.04 -58.64
C TYR A 32 27.96 35.26 -58.03
N GLU A 33 27.05 35.92 -58.75
CA GLU A 33 25.69 36.19 -58.26
C GLU A 33 24.92 34.89 -57.94
N ASP A 34 24.90 33.94 -58.88
CA ASP A 34 24.21 32.67 -58.70
C ASP A 34 24.84 31.83 -57.58
N TYR A 35 26.18 31.80 -57.51
CA TYR A 35 26.88 31.04 -56.50
C TYR A 35 26.75 31.68 -55.11
N GLU A 36 26.74 33.00 -55.00
CA GLU A 36 26.50 33.69 -53.73
C GLU A 36 25.09 33.39 -53.19
N LYS A 37 24.09 33.41 -54.07
CA LYS A 37 22.71 33.04 -53.71
C LYS A 37 22.63 31.59 -53.22
N LEU A 38 23.17 30.65 -53.99
CA LEU A 38 23.21 29.22 -53.62
C LEU A 38 23.98 28.99 -52.32
N TYR A 39 25.09 29.71 -52.12
CA TYR A 39 25.91 29.60 -50.91
C TYR A 39 25.14 30.08 -49.68
N LYS A 40 24.44 31.22 -49.77
CA LYS A 40 23.59 31.74 -48.67
C LYS A 40 22.43 30.81 -48.36
N GLU A 41 21.75 30.28 -49.37
CA GLU A 41 20.67 29.30 -49.19
C GLU A 41 21.18 28.01 -48.53
N SER A 42 22.32 27.49 -48.98
CA SER A 42 22.98 26.31 -48.39
C SER A 42 23.32 26.51 -46.92
N GLN A 43 23.89 27.66 -46.56
CA GLN A 43 24.22 27.98 -45.16
C GLN A 43 22.96 28.11 -44.29
N LYS A 44 21.89 28.73 -44.82
CA LYS A 44 20.61 28.84 -44.12
C LYS A 44 19.94 27.49 -43.88
N GLU A 45 19.96 26.61 -44.87
CA GLU A 45 19.37 25.27 -44.72
C GLU A 45 20.22 24.38 -43.80
N LYS A 46 21.55 24.50 -43.83
CA LYS A 46 22.41 23.85 -42.83
C LYS A 46 22.09 24.30 -41.41
N SER A 47 21.99 25.61 -41.16
CA SER A 47 21.69 26.09 -39.81
C SER A 47 20.32 25.62 -39.31
N LYS A 48 19.31 25.58 -40.18
CA LYS A 48 18.00 25.01 -39.85
C LYS A 48 18.09 23.52 -39.52
N THR A 49 18.85 22.77 -40.31
CA THR A 49 19.03 21.33 -40.10
C THR A 49 19.71 21.04 -38.78
N GLU A 50 20.75 21.81 -38.45
CA GLU A 50 21.45 21.73 -37.16
C GLU A 50 20.52 22.05 -35.99
N ALA A 51 19.73 23.12 -36.09
CA ALA A 51 18.75 23.48 -35.05
C ALA A 51 17.69 22.38 -34.85
N VAL A 52 17.13 21.82 -35.93
CA VAL A 52 16.14 20.73 -35.86
C VAL A 52 16.76 19.46 -35.29
N ALA A 53 18.03 19.16 -35.61
CA ALA A 53 18.74 18.02 -35.05
C ALA A 53 18.93 18.16 -33.55
N GLU A 54 19.33 19.35 -33.08
CA GLU A 54 19.49 19.65 -31.65
C GLU A 54 18.17 19.52 -30.88
N ASP A 55 17.08 20.09 -31.43
CA ASP A 55 15.74 19.96 -30.84
C ASP A 55 15.29 18.50 -30.79
N THR A 56 15.57 17.72 -31.84
CA THR A 56 15.23 16.30 -31.90
C THR A 56 15.96 15.50 -30.81
N ASP A 57 17.25 15.77 -30.61
CA ASP A 57 18.03 15.08 -29.58
C ASP A 57 17.56 15.48 -28.18
N ARG A 58 17.24 16.75 -27.96
CA ARG A 58 16.62 17.21 -26.71
C ARG A 58 15.30 16.49 -26.43
N LEU A 59 14.43 16.37 -27.43
CA LEU A 59 13.15 15.67 -27.30
C LEU A 59 13.34 14.18 -26.97
N LYS A 60 14.29 13.49 -27.62
CA LYS A 60 14.63 12.10 -27.30
C LYS A 60 15.14 11.93 -25.87
N HIS A 61 15.93 12.89 -25.37
CA HIS A 61 16.39 12.88 -23.98
C HIS A 61 15.25 13.09 -22.98
N LEU A 62 14.31 13.97 -23.32
CA LEU A 62 13.12 14.20 -22.51
C LEU A 62 12.22 12.95 -22.49
N GLU A 63 11.96 12.36 -23.64
CA GLU A 63 11.18 11.12 -23.79
C GLU A 63 11.75 9.99 -22.92
N LYS A 64 13.05 9.72 -23.03
CA LYS A 64 13.73 8.71 -22.17
C LYS A 64 13.61 9.01 -20.67
N SER A 65 13.59 10.29 -20.30
CA SER A 65 13.45 10.69 -18.90
C SER A 65 12.01 10.44 -18.43
N ILE A 66 11.02 10.78 -19.25
CA ILE A 66 9.60 10.51 -18.98
C ILE A 66 9.34 9.01 -18.86
N GLU A 67 9.85 8.20 -19.79
CA GLU A 67 9.71 6.73 -19.75
C GLU A 67 10.26 6.14 -18.44
N ARG A 68 11.45 6.59 -18.02
CA ARG A 68 12.04 6.16 -16.75
C ARG A 68 11.20 6.60 -15.55
N THR A 69 10.74 7.85 -15.53
CA THR A 69 9.91 8.36 -14.45
C THR A 69 8.57 7.62 -14.38
N LEU A 70 7.96 7.32 -15.53
CA LEU A 70 6.71 6.56 -15.60
C LEU A 70 6.91 5.14 -15.08
N SER A 71 7.97 4.45 -15.51
CA SER A 71 8.29 3.10 -15.03
C SER A 71 8.57 3.07 -13.52
N LEU A 72 9.27 4.08 -13.00
CA LEU A 72 9.48 4.23 -11.54
C LEU A 72 8.16 4.47 -10.80
N ALA A 73 7.28 5.31 -11.33
CA ALA A 73 5.98 5.58 -10.74
C ALA A 73 5.09 4.34 -10.72
N GLU A 74 5.08 3.55 -11.80
CA GLU A 74 4.37 2.26 -11.87
C GLU A 74 4.90 1.25 -10.85
N ALA A 75 6.23 1.11 -10.75
CA ALA A 75 6.85 0.22 -9.78
C ALA A 75 6.51 0.62 -8.33
N ALA A 76 6.62 1.91 -8.01
CA ALA A 76 6.27 2.42 -6.68
C ALA A 76 4.78 2.25 -6.36
N ALA A 77 3.89 2.43 -7.35
CA ALA A 77 2.46 2.20 -7.19
C ALA A 77 2.14 0.73 -6.89
N GLU A 78 2.76 -0.21 -7.62
CA GLU A 78 2.53 -1.64 -7.41
C GLU A 78 3.14 -2.12 -6.08
N GLU A 79 4.30 -1.61 -5.69
CA GLU A 79 4.90 -1.86 -4.36
C GLU A 79 3.99 -1.37 -3.24
N THR A 80 3.48 -0.13 -3.35
CA THR A 80 2.56 0.45 -2.36
C THR A 80 1.28 -0.36 -2.23
N LYS A 81 0.73 -0.80 -3.36
CA LYS A 81 -0.47 -1.65 -3.40
C LYS A 81 -0.23 -3.02 -2.78
N ALA A 82 0.92 -3.63 -3.06
CA ALA A 82 1.30 -4.92 -2.48
C ALA A 82 1.48 -4.82 -0.96
N ALA A 83 2.16 -3.77 -0.48
CA ALA A 83 2.33 -3.50 0.94
C ALA A 83 0.99 -3.27 1.64
N ALA A 84 0.12 -2.42 1.09
CA ALA A 84 -1.20 -2.16 1.66
C ALA A 84 -2.07 -3.42 1.72
N LYS A 85 -1.97 -4.32 0.73
CA LYS A 85 -2.67 -5.60 0.76
C LYS A 85 -2.12 -6.53 1.84
N ALA A 86 -0.81 -6.64 1.96
CA ALA A 86 -0.16 -7.45 2.99
C ALA A 86 -0.50 -6.97 4.41
N ASP A 87 -0.48 -5.65 4.63
CA ASP A 87 -0.88 -5.04 5.90
C ASP A 87 -2.36 -5.29 6.20
N GLY A 88 -3.23 -5.17 5.19
CA GLY A 88 -4.65 -5.49 5.31
C GLY A 88 -4.89 -6.94 5.72
N ASP A 89 -4.21 -7.89 5.06
CA ASP A 89 -4.30 -9.31 5.39
C ASP A 89 -3.78 -9.60 6.80
N ALA A 90 -2.69 -8.94 7.22
CA ALA A 90 -2.14 -9.06 8.57
C ALA A 90 -3.11 -8.54 9.64
N ILE A 91 -3.75 -7.39 9.42
CA ILE A 91 -4.78 -6.84 10.32
C ILE A 91 -5.95 -7.80 10.45
N ILE A 92 -6.46 -8.33 9.32
CA ILE A 92 -7.59 -9.28 9.33
C ILE A 92 -7.21 -10.55 10.11
N ASN A 93 -6.02 -11.08 9.88
CA ASN A 93 -5.56 -12.29 10.57
C ASN A 93 -5.38 -12.05 12.07
N SER A 94 -4.80 -10.92 12.47
CA SER A 94 -4.66 -10.55 13.88
C SER A 94 -6.03 -10.38 14.55
N ALA A 95 -6.97 -9.72 13.89
CA ALA A 95 -8.32 -9.53 14.41
C ALA A 95 -9.07 -10.87 14.57
N LYS A 96 -8.92 -11.80 13.62
CA LYS A 96 -9.48 -13.15 13.73
C LYS A 96 -8.90 -13.91 14.90
N GLN A 97 -7.57 -13.87 15.08
CA GLN A 97 -6.90 -14.56 16.18
C GLN A 97 -7.34 -13.99 17.54
N GLN A 98 -7.40 -12.66 17.68
CA GLN A 98 -7.91 -12.02 18.90
C GLN A 98 -9.36 -12.41 19.19
N ALA A 99 -10.22 -12.48 18.16
CA ALA A 99 -11.60 -12.91 18.33
C ALA A 99 -11.69 -14.38 18.79
N GLU A 100 -10.87 -15.27 18.23
CA GLU A 100 -10.77 -16.67 18.66
C GLU A 100 -10.31 -16.79 20.12
N ASP A 101 -9.29 -16.03 20.52
CA ASP A 101 -8.78 -16.00 21.89
C ASP A 101 -9.83 -15.50 22.90
N ILE A 102 -10.59 -14.46 22.52
CA ILE A 102 -11.70 -13.94 23.33
C ILE A 102 -12.79 -15.01 23.47
N LEU A 103 -13.18 -15.68 22.37
CA LEU A 103 -14.19 -16.74 22.40
C LEU A 103 -13.74 -17.93 23.24
N ALA A 104 -12.48 -18.35 23.11
CA ALA A 104 -11.91 -19.42 23.93
C ALA A 104 -11.94 -19.05 25.42
N SER A 105 -11.50 -17.84 25.76
CA SER A 105 -11.53 -17.33 27.14
C SER A 105 -12.95 -17.24 27.71
N ALA A 106 -13.92 -16.81 26.90
CA ALA A 106 -15.32 -16.74 27.28
C ALA A 106 -15.91 -18.13 27.54
N ARG A 107 -15.59 -19.13 26.68
CA ARG A 107 -16.00 -20.52 26.87
C ARG A 107 -15.44 -21.13 28.16
N THR A 108 -14.16 -20.90 28.44
CA THR A 108 -13.54 -21.38 29.69
C THR A 108 -14.23 -20.77 30.91
N LYS A 109 -14.46 -19.45 30.91
CA LYS A 109 -15.18 -18.77 32.00
C LYS A 109 -16.62 -19.26 32.17
N ALA A 110 -17.33 -19.50 31.07
CA ALA A 110 -18.68 -20.04 31.11
C ALA A 110 -18.69 -21.43 31.77
N TYR A 111 -17.77 -22.30 31.37
CA TYR A 111 -17.63 -23.63 31.96
C TYR A 111 -17.27 -23.58 33.45
N GLU A 112 -16.35 -22.70 33.86
CA GLU A 112 -16.02 -22.50 35.28
C GLU A 112 -17.23 -22.01 36.10
N LEU A 113 -18.04 -21.12 35.53
CA LEU A 113 -19.26 -20.64 36.18
C LEU A 113 -20.30 -21.75 36.31
N GLU A 114 -20.50 -22.56 35.28
CA GLU A 114 -21.40 -23.72 35.32
C GLU A 114 -20.98 -24.71 36.42
N GLN A 115 -19.68 -25.02 36.54
CA GLN A 115 -19.18 -25.86 37.62
C GLN A 115 -19.42 -25.25 39.01
N LYS A 116 -19.21 -23.93 39.16
CA LYS A 116 -19.49 -23.22 40.42
C LYS A 116 -20.97 -23.26 40.78
N ILE A 117 -21.85 -23.03 39.81
CA ILE A 117 -23.30 -23.10 40.00
C ILE A 117 -23.71 -24.52 40.45
N SER A 118 -23.28 -25.56 39.74
CA SER A 118 -23.60 -26.94 40.10
C SER A 118 -23.08 -27.32 41.50
N GLY A 119 -21.88 -26.85 41.85
CA GLY A 119 -21.32 -27.04 43.18
C GLY A 119 -22.11 -26.33 44.28
N LEU A 120 -22.61 -25.11 44.02
CA LEU A 120 -23.46 -24.37 44.95
C LEU A 120 -24.83 -25.04 45.13
N GLU A 121 -25.46 -25.50 44.05
CA GLU A 121 -26.72 -26.25 44.10
C GLU A 121 -26.60 -27.53 44.93
N SER A 122 -25.52 -28.29 44.73
CA SER A 122 -25.25 -29.50 45.51
C SER A 122 -25.06 -29.19 47.00
N ARG A 123 -24.34 -28.11 47.33
CA ARG A 123 -24.17 -27.65 48.72
C ARG A 123 -25.49 -27.18 49.33
N TYR A 124 -26.30 -26.48 48.56
CA TYR A 124 -27.62 -26.01 48.99
C TYR A 124 -28.54 -27.18 49.34
N GLU A 125 -28.68 -28.17 48.46
CA GLU A 125 -29.53 -29.34 48.71
C GLU A 125 -29.02 -30.19 49.88
N LEU A 126 -27.69 -30.33 50.04
CA LEU A 126 -27.11 -31.00 51.19
C LEU A 126 -27.44 -30.27 52.50
N MET A 127 -27.29 -28.94 52.54
CA MET A 127 -27.57 -28.13 53.72
C MET A 127 -29.06 -28.19 54.08
N LYS A 128 -29.94 -28.02 53.10
CA LYS A 128 -31.38 -28.15 53.25
C LYS A 128 -31.78 -29.51 53.83
N THR A 129 -31.17 -30.59 53.35
CA THR A 129 -31.39 -31.95 53.89
C THR A 129 -30.92 -32.06 55.34
N ARG A 130 -29.74 -31.53 55.67
CA ARG A 130 -29.22 -31.52 57.05
C ARG A 130 -30.12 -30.77 58.01
N ILE A 131 -30.60 -29.59 57.61
CA ILE A 131 -31.52 -28.78 58.42
C ILE A 131 -32.84 -29.53 58.64
N LYS A 132 -33.41 -30.15 57.60
CA LYS A 132 -34.63 -30.97 57.74
C LYS A 132 -34.43 -32.10 58.74
N LEU A 133 -33.32 -32.84 58.63
CA LEU A 133 -33.01 -33.94 59.54
C LEU A 133 -32.86 -33.46 60.99
N LEU A 134 -32.18 -32.33 61.21
CA LEU A 134 -32.06 -31.73 62.55
C LEU A 134 -33.43 -31.37 63.12
N LEU A 135 -34.29 -30.72 62.33
CA LEU A 135 -35.63 -30.35 62.77
C LEU A 135 -36.49 -31.58 63.07
N TYR A 136 -36.43 -32.63 62.25
CA TYR A 136 -37.15 -33.88 62.53
C TYR A 136 -36.67 -34.54 63.82
N ALA A 137 -35.36 -34.57 64.07
CA ALA A 137 -34.81 -35.11 65.31
C ALA A 137 -35.27 -34.32 66.55
N GLU A 138 -35.29 -32.99 66.47
CA GLU A 138 -35.78 -32.14 67.58
C GLU A 138 -37.29 -32.29 67.82
N ILE A 139 -38.09 -32.39 66.76
CA ILE A 139 -39.54 -32.68 66.88
C ILE A 139 -39.74 -34.05 67.56
N GLU A 140 -39.01 -35.08 67.15
CA GLU A 140 -39.13 -36.41 67.75
C GLU A 140 -38.73 -36.42 69.24
N LEU A 141 -37.75 -35.60 69.64
CA LEU A 141 -37.37 -35.42 71.04
C LEU A 141 -38.46 -34.72 71.85
N LEU A 142 -39.07 -33.67 71.30
CA LEU A 142 -40.18 -32.96 71.95
C LEU A 142 -41.40 -33.88 72.11
N ASP A 143 -41.80 -34.61 71.06
CA ASP A 143 -42.91 -35.55 71.11
C ASP A 143 -42.67 -36.63 72.18
N LYS A 144 -41.45 -37.16 72.29
CA LYS A 144 -41.08 -38.10 73.38
C LYS A 144 -41.15 -37.45 74.76
N GLY A 145 -40.69 -36.21 74.89
CA GLY A 145 -40.76 -35.44 76.14
C GLY A 145 -42.20 -35.19 76.61
N GLU A 146 -43.10 -34.82 75.69
CA GLU A 146 -44.53 -34.66 75.98
C GLU A 146 -45.18 -35.96 76.43
N VAL A 147 -44.89 -37.07 75.74
CA VAL A 147 -45.40 -38.40 76.11
C VAL A 147 -44.91 -38.85 77.49
N LEU A 148 -43.67 -38.50 77.86
CA LEU A 148 -43.14 -38.78 79.20
C LEU A 148 -43.83 -37.91 80.27
N ALA A 149 -44.00 -36.61 80.01
CA ALA A 149 -44.69 -35.69 80.91
C ALA A 149 -46.16 -36.11 81.15
N GLU A 150 -46.88 -36.54 80.11
CA GLU A 150 -48.25 -37.04 80.24
C GLU A 150 -48.34 -38.32 81.09
N LYS A 151 -47.35 -39.21 80.95
CA LYS A 151 -47.28 -40.45 81.75
C LYS A 151 -47.00 -40.15 83.22
N GLU A 152 -46.12 -39.20 83.51
CA GLU A 152 -45.82 -38.78 84.88
C GLU A 152 -47.00 -38.07 85.54
N ALA A 153 -47.71 -37.19 84.82
CA ALA A 153 -48.91 -36.54 85.31
C ALA A 153 -50.01 -37.55 85.67
N LYS A 154 -50.29 -38.52 84.79
CA LYS A 154 -51.26 -39.60 85.05
C LYS A 154 -50.86 -40.46 86.25
N ALA A 155 -49.57 -40.73 86.45
CA ALA A 155 -49.07 -41.50 87.58
C ALA A 155 -49.15 -40.75 88.93
N GLN A 156 -49.13 -39.42 88.92
CA GLN A 156 -49.32 -38.59 90.11
C GLN A 156 -50.80 -38.44 90.50
N GLU A 157 -51.72 -38.45 89.53
CA GLU A 157 -53.18 -38.42 89.79
C GLU A 157 -53.73 -39.76 90.33
N THR A 158 -52.99 -40.87 90.20
CA THR A 158 -53.41 -42.19 90.71
C THR A 158 -52.93 -42.51 92.13
N LYS A 159 -52.28 -41.56 92.81
CA LYS A 159 -51.85 -41.67 94.22
C LYS A 159 -52.68 -40.76 95.12
#